data_AF-A0A957X0A5-F1
#
_entry.id   AF-A0A957X0A5-F1
#
_cell.length_a   1.000
_cell.length_b   1.000
_cell.length_c   1.000
_cell.angle_alpha   90.00
_cell.angle_beta   90.00
_cell.angle_gamma   90.00
#
_symmetry.space_group_name_H-M   'P 1'
#
loop_
_entity.id
_entity.type
_entity.pdbx_description
1 polymer ?
#
loop_
_entity_poly.entity_id
_entity_poly.type
_entity_poly.pdbx_seq_one_letter_code
_entity_poly.pdbx_strand_id
1 'polypeptide(L)'
;STVTANGGEYLFNDSNVNQNDANGIVAGLCGPNGAAVYEIRIPNAAGTSQQAPLAGFSLTQANNGGAVNGALRDSNGALVGDDALYSVPCSDLAAAGFNNHTYDFGFTAAGVERVAIGNLVFVDLNNNGRFEPAAGETGVDGAVVALFPAGADPVTATPLATTTTANGGFYLFDNLAPAQYFVHLRAANFQSGALLANYRSSTGSGTSPAIDDNSDENGIDNVDLATNGLPTIVYDLQPNSQPTGEAGAGSYSGVLDDANVNFTADFGVYKPLNLGNRVWLDNGDGGGGANNGIMDGAEVGIANVLVRLLDGTGNPVLDGNGQPLTTTTDGQGYYNFNDLLPGDYIVLIDASNFAPNGPLAGLNSSDPTEVDPNADGDINDNGINTATPAVDGVRSGVITLTYDNEPINEVDLGPVGSAQPADTNNLTIDFGFLIAPLALPPTDEPNAPVRVYLPAVMQ
;
A
#
# COMPACT_ATOMS: atom_id res chain seq x y z
N SER A 1 21.36 43.97 33.65
CA SER A 1 21.46 43.78 32.19
C SER A 1 22.44 42.65 31.92
N THR A 2 22.03 41.62 31.20
CA THR A 2 22.93 40.57 30.72
C THR A 2 23.54 41.01 29.39
N VAL A 3 24.80 40.67 29.14
CA VAL A 3 25.49 40.93 27.87
C VAL A 3 25.80 39.58 27.26
N THR A 4 25.35 39.35 26.03
CA THR A 4 25.73 38.20 25.22
C THR A 4 27.23 38.26 24.93
N ALA A 5 27.97 37.21 25.26
CA ALA A 5 29.34 37.08 24.81
C ALA A 5 29.38 36.80 23.29
N ASN A 6 30.52 37.10 22.66
CA ASN A 6 30.77 36.95 21.23
C ASN A 6 30.84 35.45 20.84
N GLY A 7 29.68 34.79 20.87
CA GLY A 7 29.52 33.33 20.81
C GLY A 7 28.12 32.82 21.17
N GLY A 8 27.18 33.67 21.61
CA GLY A 8 25.78 33.28 21.87
C GLY A 8 25.50 32.74 23.28
N GLU A 9 26.49 32.67 24.16
CA GLU A 9 26.31 32.27 25.55
C GLU A 9 25.76 33.42 26.41
N TYR A 10 24.70 33.14 27.18
CA TYR A 10 24.20 34.02 28.25
C TYR A 10 24.95 33.71 29.55
N LEU A 11 26.06 34.40 29.79
CA LEU A 11 26.81 34.26 31.03
C LEU A 11 26.20 35.16 32.12
N PHE A 12 25.55 34.57 33.11
CA PHE A 12 25.32 35.22 34.41
C PHE A 12 26.64 35.20 35.20
N ASN A 13 27.61 36.00 34.74
CA ASN A 13 28.95 36.07 35.31
C ASN A 13 29.01 37.25 36.31
N ASP A 14 29.27 36.88 37.56
CA ASP A 14 29.77 37.75 38.63
C ASP A 14 31.21 38.16 38.30
N SER A 15 31.43 39.39 37.86
CA SER A 15 32.29 40.33 38.61
C SER A 15 32.21 41.79 38.12
N ASN A 16 31.32 42.10 37.17
CA ASN A 16 31.24 43.45 36.55
C ASN A 16 29.81 44.02 36.45
N VAL A 17 28.85 43.48 37.21
CA VAL A 17 27.52 44.10 37.31
C VAL A 17 27.59 45.26 38.31
N ASN A 18 27.66 46.50 37.81
CA ASN A 18 27.39 47.68 38.64
C ASN A 18 25.93 47.57 39.12
N GLN A 19 25.79 47.11 40.37
CA GLN A 19 24.56 47.07 41.13
C GLN A 19 24.11 48.50 41.42
N ASN A 20 23.39 49.09 40.48
CA ASN A 20 22.48 50.16 40.82
C ASN A 20 21.16 49.46 41.10
N ASP A 21 20.88 49.28 42.39
CA ASP A 21 19.65 48.79 43.03
C ASP A 21 19.74 47.36 43.60
N ALA A 22 20.49 47.25 44.71
CA ALA A 22 20.32 46.36 45.89
C ALA A 22 20.11 44.84 45.79
N ASN A 23 19.83 44.19 44.65
CA ASN A 23 19.66 42.72 44.62
C ASN A 23 20.22 42.11 43.33
N GLY A 24 21.49 41.68 43.37
CA GLY A 24 22.03 40.71 42.42
C GLY A 24 21.36 39.33 42.57
N ILE A 25 21.55 38.43 41.59
CA ILE A 25 21.14 37.03 41.71
C ILE A 25 21.99 36.38 42.80
N VAL A 26 21.38 35.95 43.91
CA VAL A 26 22.09 35.31 45.03
C VAL A 26 21.86 33.80 44.95
N ALA A 27 22.95 33.02 44.88
CA ALA A 27 22.86 31.57 44.84
C ALA A 27 22.11 31.01 46.07
N GLY A 28 21.09 30.18 45.82
CA GLY A 28 20.26 29.58 46.87
C GLY A 28 19.19 30.49 47.49
N LEU A 29 19.00 31.71 47.00
CA LEU A 29 17.88 32.58 47.37
C LEU A 29 16.99 32.87 46.17
N CYS A 30 15.69 32.77 46.37
CA CYS A 30 14.67 32.97 45.36
C CYS A 30 14.40 34.47 45.17
N GLY A 31 15.09 35.08 44.19
CA GLY A 31 14.86 36.43 43.66
C GLY A 31 14.96 37.61 44.66
N PRO A 32 14.89 38.86 44.17
CA PRO A 32 14.58 40.02 45.01
C PRO A 32 13.21 39.79 45.69
N ASN A 33 13.16 39.84 47.03
CA ASN A 33 11.92 39.76 47.83
C ASN A 33 11.23 38.39 47.96
N GLY A 34 11.91 37.26 47.73
CA GLY A 34 11.35 35.93 48.03
C GLY A 34 10.47 35.32 46.93
N ALA A 35 10.68 35.73 45.68
CA ALA A 35 9.97 35.22 44.51
C ALA A 35 10.51 33.83 44.08
N ALA A 36 9.64 32.83 43.99
CA ALA A 36 9.97 31.40 43.83
C ALA A 36 10.63 30.99 42.49
N VAL A 37 10.87 31.91 41.56
CA VAL A 37 11.45 31.66 40.22
C VAL A 37 12.32 32.84 39.77
N TYR A 38 13.26 32.56 38.86
CA TYR A 38 13.92 33.59 38.05
C TYR A 38 13.33 33.61 36.65
N GLU A 39 13.20 34.78 36.03
CA GLU A 39 12.72 34.90 34.65
C GLU A 39 13.87 35.26 33.70
N ILE A 40 14.02 34.48 32.64
CA ILE A 40 14.77 34.88 31.45
C ILE A 40 13.76 35.53 30.51
N ARG A 41 13.96 36.81 30.20
CA ARG A 41 13.14 37.54 29.21
C ARG A 41 14.03 37.99 28.06
N ILE A 42 13.66 37.59 26.85
CA ILE A 42 14.20 38.14 25.60
C ILE A 42 13.10 39.04 25.03
N PRO A 43 13.22 40.37 25.15
CA PRO A 43 12.20 41.28 24.67
C PRO A 43 12.07 41.22 23.16
N ASN A 44 10.85 41.06 22.63
CA ASN A 44 10.56 41.37 21.24
C ASN A 44 9.92 42.77 21.17
N ALA A 45 10.45 43.58 20.26
CA ALA A 45 9.88 44.80 19.67
C ALA A 45 8.80 45.64 20.43
N ALA A 46 9.10 46.21 21.60
CA ALA A 46 8.82 47.63 21.93
C ALA A 46 9.17 47.95 23.40
N GLY A 47 10.37 48.47 23.64
CA GLY A 47 10.78 48.89 24.97
C GLY A 47 12.17 49.54 24.97
N THR A 48 12.53 50.18 26.08
CA THR A 48 13.76 50.98 26.21
C THR A 48 15.05 50.16 26.38
N SER A 49 14.97 48.83 26.27
CA SER A 49 16.13 47.92 26.39
C SER A 49 16.83 47.74 25.03
N GLN A 50 18.12 48.03 25.03
CA GLN A 50 18.99 48.26 23.87
C GLN A 50 19.43 46.98 23.12
N GLN A 51 18.53 46.21 22.53
CA GLN A 51 18.89 45.28 21.47
C GLN A 51 18.16 45.64 20.18
N ALA A 52 18.89 45.65 19.06
CA ALA A 52 18.24 45.75 17.75
C ALA A 52 17.24 44.58 17.65
N PRO A 53 15.96 44.87 17.35
CA PRO A 53 14.90 43.90 17.54
C PRO A 53 15.16 42.65 16.71
N LEU A 54 14.70 41.51 17.23
CA LEU A 54 14.40 40.28 16.48
C LEU A 54 13.29 40.52 15.43
N ALA A 55 13.24 41.71 14.84
CA ALA A 55 12.32 42.09 13.80
C ALA A 55 12.57 41.18 12.61
N GLY A 56 11.52 40.47 12.19
CA GLY A 56 11.65 39.44 11.18
C GLY A 56 12.09 38.09 11.75
N PHE A 57 11.97 37.84 13.05
CA PHE A 57 12.11 36.50 13.67
C PHE A 57 10.97 36.18 14.65
N SER A 58 10.52 34.92 14.66
CA SER A 58 9.52 34.34 15.57
C SER A 58 10.20 33.33 16.50
N LEU A 59 9.75 33.27 17.76
CA LEU A 59 10.19 32.25 18.73
C LEU A 59 9.71 30.87 18.28
N THR A 60 10.58 29.84 18.36
CA THR A 60 10.18 28.44 18.13
C THR A 60 9.32 27.91 19.28
N GLN A 61 8.53 26.86 19.05
CA GLN A 61 7.66 26.31 20.10
C GLN A 61 8.46 25.75 21.30
N ALA A 62 7.85 25.79 22.48
CA ALA A 62 8.49 25.33 23.70
C ALA A 62 8.67 23.79 23.75
N ASN A 63 9.90 23.30 24.04
CA ASN A 63 10.28 21.87 24.12
C ASN A 63 10.12 21.06 22.82
N ASN A 64 10.31 21.72 21.68
CA ASN A 64 10.29 21.14 20.33
C ASN A 64 11.43 20.12 20.10
N GLY A 65 11.12 18.83 20.32
CA GLY A 65 12.11 17.74 20.33
C GLY A 65 11.81 16.65 21.37
N GLY A 66 10.72 16.81 22.14
CA GLY A 66 10.17 15.79 23.04
C GLY A 66 10.91 15.65 24.38
N ALA A 67 12.14 16.14 24.49
CA ALA A 67 12.83 16.29 25.76
C ALA A 67 12.53 17.66 26.38
N VAL A 68 12.08 17.67 27.63
CA VAL A 68 12.06 18.90 28.44
C VAL A 68 13.51 19.36 28.58
N ASN A 69 13.85 20.50 27.97
CA ASN A 69 15.22 21.03 27.88
C ASN A 69 16.17 20.23 26.96
N GLY A 70 15.70 19.88 25.75
CA GLY A 70 16.59 19.48 24.65
C GLY A 70 17.52 20.63 24.22
N ALA A 71 18.53 20.33 23.40
CA ALA A 71 19.48 21.34 22.89
C ALA A 71 19.39 21.49 21.35
N LEU A 72 18.28 21.06 20.76
CA LEU A 72 18.13 20.96 19.32
C LEU A 72 16.88 21.72 18.89
N ARG A 73 17.07 23.02 18.61
CA ARG A 73 16.14 23.92 17.91
C ARG A 73 14.84 24.27 18.64
N ASP A 74 14.66 23.85 19.88
CA ASP A 74 13.56 24.29 20.72
C ASP A 74 13.78 25.65 21.38
N SER A 75 12.71 26.16 21.96
CA SER A 75 12.79 27.15 23.02
C SER A 75 12.36 26.47 24.31
N ASN A 76 12.87 26.87 25.47
CA ASN A 76 12.17 26.54 26.73
C ASN A 76 11.14 27.62 27.07
N GLY A 77 11.37 28.84 26.57
CA GLY A 77 10.47 29.96 26.77
C GLY A 77 9.21 29.90 25.91
N ALA A 78 8.20 30.66 26.35
CA ALA A 78 6.96 30.91 25.63
C ALA A 78 6.76 32.43 25.44
N LEU A 79 5.92 32.82 24.49
CA LEU A 79 5.55 34.22 24.32
C LEU A 79 4.61 34.68 25.44
N VAL A 80 4.98 35.76 26.12
CA VAL A 80 4.16 36.45 27.13
C VAL A 80 4.09 37.93 26.75
N GLY A 81 3.01 38.31 26.07
CA GLY A 81 2.93 39.60 25.39
C GLY A 81 3.94 39.65 24.25
N ASP A 82 4.79 40.68 24.23
CA ASP A 82 5.85 40.82 23.23
C ASP A 82 7.18 40.19 23.70
N ASP A 83 7.27 39.62 24.90
CA ASP A 83 8.51 39.01 25.40
C ASP A 83 8.51 37.49 25.17
N ALA A 84 9.64 36.94 24.73
CA ALA A 84 9.92 35.52 24.92
C ALA A 84 10.39 35.31 26.37
N LEU A 85 9.66 34.51 27.14
CA LEU A 85 9.84 34.37 28.59
C LEU A 85 9.98 32.91 28.99
N TYR A 86 11.00 32.61 29.79
CA TYR A 86 11.13 31.34 30.50
C TYR A 86 11.28 31.56 32.01
N SER A 87 10.55 30.79 32.80
CA SER A 87 10.63 30.80 34.26
C SER A 87 11.51 29.66 34.73
N VAL A 88 12.71 29.98 35.21
CA VAL A 88 13.68 29.05 35.80
C VAL A 88 13.27 28.75 37.25
N PRO A 89 12.89 27.51 37.59
CA PRO A 89 12.58 27.12 38.96
C PRO A 89 13.80 27.27 39.87
N CYS A 90 13.60 27.73 41.12
CA CYS A 90 14.69 27.79 42.10
C CYS A 90 15.31 26.40 42.39
N SER A 91 14.55 25.31 42.21
CA SER A 91 15.05 23.94 42.35
C SER A 91 16.20 23.63 41.40
N ASP A 92 16.28 24.36 40.29
CA ASP A 92 17.23 24.10 39.22
C ASP A 92 18.53 24.90 39.47
N LEU A 93 18.59 25.71 40.53
CA LEU A 93 19.76 26.51 40.95
C LEU A 93 20.48 25.83 42.13
N ALA A 94 21.19 24.75 41.83
CA ALA A 94 21.71 23.83 42.84
C ALA A 94 22.79 24.41 43.78
N ALA A 95 23.67 25.30 43.30
CA ALA A 95 24.73 25.92 44.10
C ALA A 95 25.37 27.12 43.39
N ALA A 96 26.19 27.89 44.12
CA ALA A 96 27.04 28.93 43.52
C ALA A 96 27.97 28.30 42.46
N GLY A 97 27.98 28.89 41.26
CA GLY A 97 28.75 28.39 40.12
C GLY A 97 28.06 27.27 39.30
N PHE A 98 26.82 26.91 39.62
CA PHE A 98 26.03 25.99 38.79
C PHE A 98 25.66 26.64 37.44
N ASN A 99 25.90 25.92 36.35
CA ASN A 99 25.55 26.33 35.00
C ASN A 99 24.64 25.28 34.35
N ASN A 100 23.42 25.68 33.97
CA ASN A 100 22.53 24.84 33.16
C ASN A 100 22.54 25.34 31.72
N HIS A 101 23.09 24.52 30.81
CA HIS A 101 23.17 24.83 29.38
C HIS A 101 22.00 24.25 28.58
N THR A 102 21.03 23.62 29.25
CA THR A 102 19.85 23.07 28.58
C THR A 102 18.75 24.12 28.38
N TYR A 103 18.94 25.34 28.89
CA TYR A 103 17.99 26.43 28.64
C TYR A 103 18.37 27.20 27.37
N ASP A 104 17.52 27.16 26.37
CA ASP A 104 17.70 27.86 25.10
C ASP A 104 16.41 28.54 24.60
N PHE A 105 16.60 29.39 23.59
CA PHE A 105 15.55 30.06 22.84
C PHE A 105 15.91 29.95 21.36
N GLY A 106 15.09 29.24 20.60
CA GLY A 106 15.17 29.17 19.14
C GLY A 106 14.38 30.30 18.48
N PHE A 107 14.93 30.87 17.41
CA PHE A 107 14.26 31.89 16.61
C PHE A 107 14.37 31.54 15.13
N THR A 108 13.25 31.59 14.40
CA THR A 108 13.19 31.42 12.94
C THR A 108 12.79 32.73 12.30
N ALA A 109 13.10 32.97 11.02
CA ALA A 109 12.68 34.21 10.38
C ALA A 109 11.14 34.29 10.35
N ALA A 110 10.56 35.39 10.85
CA ALA A 110 9.13 35.63 10.89
C ALA A 110 8.57 35.58 9.47
N GLY A 111 7.58 34.71 9.27
CA GLY A 111 6.97 34.45 7.96
C GLY A 111 7.68 33.41 7.10
N VAL A 112 8.66 32.66 7.62
CA VAL A 112 9.36 31.58 6.90
C VAL A 112 9.38 30.29 7.74
N GLU A 113 8.29 30.01 8.46
CA GLU A 113 8.10 28.67 9.00
C GLU A 113 7.81 27.73 7.84
N ARG A 114 8.56 26.63 7.82
CA ARG A 114 8.59 25.70 6.70
C ARG A 114 7.73 24.51 7.04
N VAL A 115 7.17 23.91 6.00
CA VAL A 115 6.33 22.72 6.10
C VAL A 115 6.97 21.58 5.33
N ALA A 116 6.59 20.36 5.65
CA ALA A 116 6.98 19.18 4.90
C ALA A 116 5.80 18.27 4.62
N ILE A 117 5.94 17.45 3.59
CA ILE A 117 4.97 16.42 3.22
C ILE A 117 5.68 15.16 2.76
N GLY A 118 5.10 14.02 3.07
CA GLY A 118 5.52 12.72 2.56
C GLY A 118 4.44 11.69 2.82
N ASN A 119 4.77 10.45 2.46
CA ASN A 119 4.89 9.34 3.38
C ASN A 119 5.35 8.14 2.54
N LEU A 120 4.43 7.28 2.11
CA LEU A 120 4.74 5.92 1.68
C LEU A 120 4.15 5.60 0.29
N VAL A 121 4.87 4.83 -0.51
CA VAL A 121 4.27 4.06 -1.62
C VAL A 121 4.36 2.60 -1.21
N PHE A 122 3.25 1.87 -1.23
CA PHE A 122 3.22 0.47 -0.80
C PHE A 122 2.44 -0.44 -1.75
N VAL A 123 2.78 -1.72 -1.69
CA VAL A 123 2.05 -2.81 -2.33
C VAL A 123 0.91 -3.22 -1.43
N ASP A 124 -0.30 -2.82 -1.81
CA ASP A 124 -1.55 -3.21 -1.16
C ASP A 124 -1.95 -4.59 -1.68
N LEU A 125 -1.81 -5.62 -0.86
CA LEU A 125 -2.02 -7.00 -1.29
C LEU A 125 -3.50 -7.36 -1.39
N ASN A 126 -4.32 -6.75 -0.54
CA ASN A 126 -5.73 -7.09 -0.39
C ASN A 126 -6.67 -5.99 -0.93
N ASN A 127 -6.09 -4.94 -1.52
CA ASN A 127 -6.76 -3.81 -2.15
C ASN A 127 -7.78 -3.14 -1.22
N ASN A 128 -7.42 -2.99 0.06
CA ASN A 128 -8.28 -2.36 1.08
C ASN A 128 -7.90 -0.90 1.38
N GLY A 129 -6.82 -0.40 0.76
CA GLY A 129 -6.30 0.94 0.92
C GLY A 129 -5.54 1.17 2.22
N ARG A 130 -4.99 0.13 2.87
CA ARG A 130 -4.25 0.28 4.14
C ARG A 130 -2.93 -0.46 4.07
N PHE A 131 -1.89 0.14 4.61
CA PHE A 131 -0.60 -0.49 4.75
C PHE A 131 -0.54 -1.39 5.99
N GLU A 132 -0.41 -2.68 5.73
CA GLU A 132 -0.50 -3.75 6.72
C GLU A 132 0.72 -4.66 6.61
N PRO A 133 1.90 -4.23 7.10
CA PRO A 133 3.14 -4.99 6.96
C PRO A 133 3.10 -6.36 7.65
N ALA A 134 2.24 -6.52 8.67
CA ALA A 134 2.00 -7.81 9.32
C ALA A 134 1.23 -8.80 8.43
N ALA A 135 0.51 -8.30 7.42
CA ALA A 135 -0.16 -9.09 6.38
C ALA A 135 0.74 -9.36 5.16
N GLY A 136 2.01 -8.94 5.19
CA GLY A 136 2.99 -9.18 4.13
C GLY A 136 3.15 -8.04 3.13
N GLU A 137 2.46 -6.92 3.34
CA GLU A 137 2.60 -5.74 2.49
C GLU A 137 3.96 -5.08 2.63
N THR A 138 4.44 -4.49 1.55
CA THR A 138 5.79 -3.91 1.49
C THR A 138 5.77 -2.55 0.84
N GLY A 139 6.69 -1.67 1.27
CA GLY A 139 6.91 -0.41 0.59
C GLY A 139 7.66 -0.59 -0.72
N VAL A 140 7.38 0.27 -1.70
CA VAL A 140 7.96 0.27 -3.03
C VAL A 140 9.14 1.24 -3.09
N ASP A 141 10.37 0.73 -3.03
CA ASP A 141 11.58 1.54 -3.24
C ASP A 141 11.84 1.81 -4.73
N GLY A 142 12.35 3.01 -5.06
CA GLY A 142 12.73 3.38 -6.43
C GLY A 142 11.62 4.08 -7.24
N ALA A 143 10.43 4.25 -6.69
CA ALA A 143 9.32 4.93 -7.36
C ALA A 143 9.55 6.45 -7.39
N VAL A 144 9.35 7.08 -8.55
CA VAL A 144 9.52 8.53 -8.71
C VAL A 144 8.24 9.25 -8.27
N VAL A 145 8.39 10.15 -7.30
CA VAL A 145 7.31 10.96 -6.73
C VAL A 145 7.60 12.44 -6.99
N ALA A 146 6.57 13.23 -7.26
CA ALA A 146 6.71 14.65 -7.54
C ALA A 146 5.72 15.51 -6.77
N LEU A 147 6.14 16.73 -6.44
CA LEU A 147 5.33 17.73 -5.75
C LEU A 147 4.85 18.80 -6.73
N PHE A 148 3.56 19.14 -6.66
CA PHE A 148 2.93 20.17 -7.46
C PHE A 148 2.16 21.19 -6.60
N PRO A 149 2.03 22.45 -7.05
CA PRO A 149 1.10 23.38 -6.42
C PRO A 149 -0.33 22.99 -6.77
N ALA A 150 -1.27 23.28 -5.88
CA ALA A 150 -2.69 23.03 -6.14
C ALA A 150 -3.17 23.66 -7.45
N GLY A 151 -3.97 22.90 -8.22
CA GLY A 151 -4.52 23.32 -9.51
C GLY A 151 -3.58 23.18 -10.71
N ALA A 152 -2.34 22.72 -10.53
CA ALA A 152 -1.49 22.34 -11.64
C ALA A 152 -1.98 21.04 -12.30
N ASP A 153 -1.83 20.95 -13.63
CA ASP A 153 -2.01 19.70 -14.38
C ASP A 153 -0.70 18.90 -14.35
N PRO A 154 -0.64 17.75 -13.66
CA PRO A 154 0.61 17.01 -13.47
C PRO A 154 1.17 16.37 -14.76
N VAL A 155 0.35 16.30 -15.82
CA VAL A 155 0.76 15.78 -17.14
C VAL A 155 1.54 16.82 -17.91
N THR A 156 1.15 18.10 -17.82
CA THR A 156 1.71 19.18 -18.64
C THR A 156 2.59 20.16 -17.87
N ALA A 157 2.38 20.30 -16.56
CA ALA A 157 3.14 21.21 -15.71
C ALA A 157 4.50 20.60 -15.29
N THR A 158 5.47 21.48 -15.06
CA THR A 158 6.75 21.10 -14.43
C THR A 158 6.56 20.97 -12.92
N PRO A 159 7.00 19.88 -12.28
CA PRO A 159 6.91 19.73 -10.82
C PRO A 159 7.81 20.74 -10.10
N LEU A 160 7.43 21.09 -8.86
CA LEU A 160 8.26 21.95 -7.98
C LEU A 160 9.49 21.20 -7.48
N ALA A 161 9.32 19.91 -7.21
CA ALA A 161 10.36 19.01 -6.76
C ALA A 161 10.02 17.58 -7.17
N THR A 162 11.05 16.74 -7.27
CA THR A 162 10.93 15.30 -7.46
C THR A 162 11.83 14.59 -6.48
N THR A 163 11.41 13.44 -5.99
CA THR A 163 12.21 12.54 -5.17
C THR A 163 11.95 11.09 -5.60
N THR A 164 12.66 10.16 -5.00
CA THR A 164 12.49 8.73 -5.22
C THR A 164 12.28 8.05 -3.88
N THR A 165 11.31 7.14 -3.81
CA THR A 165 11.04 6.37 -2.59
C THR A 165 12.24 5.51 -2.21
N ALA A 166 12.49 5.35 -0.91
CA ALA A 166 13.58 4.54 -0.38
C ALA A 166 13.29 4.07 1.05
N ASN A 167 14.06 3.07 1.51
CA ASN A 167 14.01 2.55 2.87
C ASN A 167 12.67 1.90 3.24
N GLY A 168 12.04 1.21 2.29
CA GLY A 168 10.72 0.61 2.48
C GLY A 168 9.61 1.54 2.02
N GLY A 169 9.77 2.18 0.86
CA GLY A 169 8.73 2.93 0.15
C GLY A 169 8.58 4.39 0.55
N PHE A 170 9.39 4.90 1.48
CA PHE A 170 9.20 6.25 2.01
C PHE A 170 9.74 7.35 1.11
N TYR A 171 9.04 8.49 1.08
CA TYR A 171 9.48 9.71 0.40
C TYR A 171 9.20 10.94 1.26
N LEU A 172 9.94 12.02 1.01
CA LEU A 172 9.81 13.28 1.75
C LEU A 172 10.13 14.48 0.86
N PHE A 173 9.27 15.49 0.92
CA PHE A 173 9.51 16.85 0.46
C PHE A 173 9.60 17.77 1.67
N ASP A 174 10.82 18.14 2.04
CA ASP A 174 11.12 18.96 3.23
C ASP A 174 11.33 20.44 2.88
N ASN A 175 11.29 21.31 3.90
CA ASN A 175 11.64 22.73 3.79
C ASN A 175 10.78 23.51 2.76
N LEU A 176 9.50 23.18 2.65
CA LEU A 176 8.55 23.82 1.73
C LEU A 176 8.05 25.15 2.29
N ALA A 177 7.70 26.09 1.39
CA ALA A 177 6.94 27.28 1.80
C ALA A 177 5.48 26.89 2.11
N PRO A 178 4.81 27.54 3.08
CA PRO A 178 3.39 27.33 3.31
C PRO A 178 2.57 27.63 2.06
N ALA A 179 1.77 26.66 1.61
CA ALA A 179 0.86 26.76 0.48
C ALA A 179 0.03 25.46 0.35
N GLN A 180 -0.81 25.42 -0.67
CA GLN A 180 -1.54 24.23 -1.06
C GLN A 180 -0.77 23.41 -2.09
N TYR A 181 -0.60 22.12 -1.83
CA TYR A 181 0.15 21.19 -2.67
C TYR A 181 -0.63 19.91 -2.92
N PHE A 182 -0.25 19.15 -3.94
CA PHE A 182 -0.58 17.73 -4.04
C PHE A 182 0.68 16.96 -4.45
N VAL A 183 0.73 15.69 -4.08
CA VAL A 183 1.80 14.77 -4.45
C VAL A 183 1.35 13.94 -5.64
N HIS A 184 2.28 13.55 -6.50
CA HIS A 184 2.01 12.77 -7.70
C HIS A 184 3.00 11.62 -7.83
N LEU A 185 2.49 10.39 -7.79
CA LEU A 185 3.24 9.19 -8.18
C LEU A 185 3.29 9.16 -9.71
N ARG A 186 4.48 9.36 -10.27
CA ARG A 186 4.65 9.72 -11.67
C ARG A 186 4.21 8.61 -12.62
N ALA A 187 3.59 9.00 -13.74
CA ALA A 187 3.18 8.11 -14.83
C ALA A 187 4.33 7.23 -15.36
N ALA A 188 5.57 7.75 -15.33
CA ALA A 188 6.77 7.02 -15.74
C ALA A 188 7.01 5.73 -14.94
N ASN A 189 6.48 5.63 -13.71
CA ASN A 189 6.58 4.39 -12.92
C ASN A 189 5.73 3.25 -13.53
N PHE A 190 4.66 3.58 -14.26
CA PHE A 190 3.66 2.62 -14.76
C PHE A 190 3.81 2.30 -16.25
N GLN A 191 4.80 2.89 -16.92
CA GLN A 191 5.07 2.60 -18.33
C GLN A 191 5.57 1.16 -18.51
N SER A 192 5.41 0.61 -19.71
CA SER A 192 5.88 -0.74 -20.02
C SER A 192 7.37 -0.91 -19.66
N GLY A 193 7.69 -1.92 -18.85
CA GLY A 193 9.05 -2.20 -18.37
C GLY A 193 9.55 -1.31 -17.22
N ALA A 194 8.71 -0.41 -16.69
CA ALA A 194 9.02 0.38 -15.49
C ALA A 194 8.68 -0.39 -14.20
N LEU A 195 9.07 0.20 -13.06
CA LEU A 195 8.97 -0.42 -11.73
C LEU A 195 7.55 -0.89 -11.36
N LEU A 196 6.55 -0.08 -11.67
CA LEU A 196 5.14 -0.33 -11.38
C LEU A 196 4.37 -0.68 -12.67
N ALA A 197 5.03 -1.23 -13.67
CA ALA A 197 4.35 -1.72 -14.87
C ALA A 197 3.29 -2.75 -14.48
N ASN A 198 2.07 -2.60 -15.03
CA ASN A 198 0.91 -3.45 -14.76
C ASN A 198 0.30 -3.34 -13.35
N TYR A 199 0.83 -2.49 -12.47
CA TYR A 199 0.15 -2.16 -11.22
C TYR A 199 -1.06 -1.23 -11.48
N ARG A 200 -2.04 -1.32 -10.59
CA ARG A 200 -3.22 -0.47 -10.48
C ARG A 200 -3.18 0.31 -9.17
N SER A 201 -3.94 1.41 -9.08
CA SER A 201 -4.15 2.12 -7.82
C SER A 201 -5.02 1.27 -6.92
N SER A 202 -4.71 1.24 -5.62
CA SER A 202 -5.60 0.63 -4.64
C SER A 202 -6.97 1.31 -4.68
N THR A 203 -8.03 0.54 -4.50
CA THR A 203 -9.41 1.00 -4.70
C THR A 203 -9.83 1.90 -3.55
N GLY A 204 -10.30 3.08 -3.93
CA GLY A 204 -10.69 4.11 -2.98
C GLY A 204 -9.82 5.35 -3.16
N SER A 205 -10.20 6.38 -2.44
CA SER A 205 -9.33 7.52 -2.20
C SER A 205 -9.68 8.00 -0.82
N GLY A 206 -8.70 8.02 0.09
CA GLY A 206 -8.81 8.68 1.37
C GLY A 206 -9.36 10.09 1.17
N THR A 207 -10.43 10.41 1.89
CA THR A 207 -11.10 11.72 1.75
C THR A 207 -10.48 12.79 2.65
N SER A 208 -9.48 12.41 3.43
CA SER A 208 -8.95 13.21 4.53
C SER A 208 -7.43 13.31 4.45
N PRO A 209 -6.85 14.53 4.38
CA PRO A 209 -5.39 14.74 4.37
C PRO A 209 -4.76 14.59 5.78
N ALA A 210 -5.36 13.75 6.62
CA ALA A 210 -5.05 13.61 8.04
C ALA A 210 -5.23 12.18 8.56
N ILE A 211 -5.68 11.26 7.70
CA ILE A 211 -5.72 9.83 7.99
C ILE A 211 -4.50 9.24 7.29
N ASP A 212 -3.81 8.35 7.99
CA ASP A 212 -2.48 7.86 7.62
C ASP A 212 -2.55 6.42 7.07
N ASP A 213 -1.40 5.91 6.60
CA ASP A 213 -1.27 4.70 5.79
C ASP A 213 -1.89 3.45 6.40
N ASN A 214 -1.93 3.35 7.73
CA ASN A 214 -2.54 2.21 8.42
C ASN A 214 -4.08 2.18 8.37
N SER A 215 -4.72 3.23 7.85
CA SER A 215 -6.15 3.48 7.94
C SER A 215 -6.80 3.80 6.61
N ASP A 216 -6.12 4.58 5.75
CA ASP A 216 -6.47 4.77 4.34
C ASP A 216 -5.21 5.01 3.49
N GLU A 217 -5.43 5.16 2.17
CA GLU A 217 -4.43 5.66 1.24
C GLU A 217 -4.96 6.96 0.61
N ASN A 218 -4.11 7.83 0.07
CA ASN A 218 -4.53 9.18 -0.35
C ASN A 218 -4.43 9.45 -1.86
N GLY A 219 -4.13 8.43 -2.66
CA GLY A 219 -4.17 8.44 -4.12
C GLY A 219 -5.59 8.57 -4.67
N ILE A 220 -5.75 9.37 -5.73
CA ILE A 220 -7.02 9.49 -6.43
C ILE A 220 -7.02 8.52 -7.61
N ASP A 221 -7.81 7.47 -7.49
CA ASP A 221 -7.98 6.42 -8.49
C ASP A 221 -7.97 6.90 -9.94
N ASN A 222 -7.14 6.24 -10.76
CA ASN A 222 -6.97 6.57 -12.16
C ASN A 222 -6.80 5.32 -13.01
N VAL A 223 -7.65 5.18 -14.03
CA VAL A 223 -7.66 4.01 -14.91
C VAL A 223 -6.46 3.96 -15.88
N ASP A 224 -5.82 5.10 -16.15
CA ASP A 224 -4.73 5.22 -17.14
C ASP A 224 -3.41 5.69 -16.50
N LEU A 225 -2.90 4.95 -15.51
CA LEU A 225 -1.71 5.32 -14.74
C LEU A 225 -0.45 5.53 -15.58
N ALA A 226 -0.26 4.76 -16.65
CA ALA A 226 0.88 4.90 -17.57
C ALA A 226 0.91 6.25 -18.31
N THR A 227 -0.24 6.93 -18.41
CA THR A 227 -0.36 8.26 -19.04
C THR A 227 -0.42 9.35 -17.98
N ASN A 228 -1.25 9.16 -16.95
CA ASN A 228 -1.65 10.22 -16.05
C ASN A 228 -0.97 10.16 -14.68
N GLY A 229 -0.41 9.00 -14.28
CA GLY A 229 0.05 8.74 -12.92
C GLY A 229 -1.08 8.84 -11.89
N LEU A 230 -0.68 8.89 -10.62
CA LEU A 230 -1.61 8.89 -9.49
C LEU A 230 -1.40 10.17 -8.64
N PRO A 231 -2.29 11.17 -8.69
CA PRO A 231 -2.24 12.32 -7.80
C PRO A 231 -2.87 11.99 -6.45
N THR A 232 -2.42 12.65 -5.39
CA THR A 232 -3.18 12.69 -4.12
C THR A 232 -4.30 13.73 -4.18
N ILE A 233 -5.11 13.77 -3.13
CA ILE A 233 -5.86 14.98 -2.76
C ILE A 233 -4.94 16.19 -2.50
N VAL A 234 -5.55 17.38 -2.37
CA VAL A 234 -4.82 18.62 -2.07
C VAL A 234 -4.63 18.77 -0.56
N TYR A 235 -3.39 19.06 -0.16
CA TYR A 235 -2.97 19.36 1.21
C TYR A 235 -2.79 20.86 1.36
N ASP A 236 -3.43 21.46 2.36
CA ASP A 236 -3.17 22.84 2.78
C ASP A 236 -2.09 22.86 3.86
N LEU A 237 -0.83 22.94 3.42
CA LEU A 237 0.32 22.90 4.30
C LEU A 237 0.56 24.30 4.89
N GLN A 238 0.03 24.51 6.08
CA GLN A 238 0.26 25.70 6.90
C GLN A 238 1.07 25.34 8.16
N PRO A 239 1.87 26.28 8.68
CA PRO A 239 2.60 26.04 9.91
C PRO A 239 1.69 25.81 11.11
N ASN A 240 2.10 24.91 11.99
CA ASN A 240 1.46 24.56 13.27
C ASN A 240 0.01 24.11 13.13
N SER A 241 -0.36 23.53 11.97
CA SER A 241 -1.71 23.09 11.68
C SER A 241 -1.77 21.73 11.01
N GLN A 242 -0.64 21.05 10.85
CA GLN A 242 -0.63 19.70 10.32
C GLN A 242 -1.10 18.71 11.39
N PRO A 243 -1.56 17.50 10.98
CA PRO A 243 -1.80 16.41 11.91
C PRO A 243 -0.58 16.16 12.80
N THR A 244 -0.81 15.55 13.96
CA THR A 244 0.26 15.21 14.89
C THR A 244 0.03 13.81 15.43
N GLY A 245 1.10 13.07 15.66
CA GLY A 245 1.02 11.71 16.18
C GLY A 245 0.41 10.72 15.19
N GLU A 246 0.70 10.89 13.91
CA GLU A 246 0.45 9.93 12.85
C GLU A 246 0.98 8.54 13.26
N ALA A 247 0.11 7.52 13.12
CA ALA A 247 0.32 6.20 13.73
C ALA A 247 0.71 5.12 12.70
N GLY A 248 0.86 5.50 11.43
CA GLY A 248 1.28 4.65 10.33
C GLY A 248 2.79 4.46 10.29
N ALA A 249 3.26 4.03 9.12
CA ALA A 249 4.64 3.68 8.91
C ALA A 249 5.53 4.90 8.67
N GLY A 250 6.77 4.79 9.15
CA GLY A 250 7.76 5.84 9.00
C GLY A 250 7.70 6.87 10.13
N SER A 251 8.64 7.79 10.08
CA SER A 251 8.72 8.92 10.99
C SER A 251 9.49 10.02 10.30
N TYR A 252 9.08 11.26 10.54
CA TYR A 252 9.84 12.40 10.04
C TYR A 252 11.23 12.44 10.70
N SER A 253 12.27 12.38 9.87
CA SER A 253 13.67 12.36 10.31
C SER A 253 14.36 13.73 10.25
N GLY A 254 13.61 14.76 9.84
CA GLY A 254 14.12 16.11 9.76
C GLY A 254 14.04 16.86 11.09
N VAL A 255 13.87 18.17 11.00
CA VAL A 255 14.06 19.12 12.10
C VAL A 255 12.88 20.08 12.30
N LEU A 256 11.85 19.96 11.47
CA LEU A 256 10.55 20.61 11.66
C LEU A 256 9.73 19.90 12.75
N ASP A 257 8.93 20.70 13.44
CA ASP A 257 7.94 20.29 14.42
C ASP A 257 6.90 19.38 13.75
N ASP A 258 6.35 18.42 14.51
CA ASP A 258 5.34 17.49 14.01
C ASP A 258 4.15 18.23 13.38
N ALA A 259 3.66 19.29 14.04
CA ALA A 259 2.57 20.13 13.54
C ALA A 259 2.91 20.97 12.28
N ASN A 260 4.14 20.88 11.76
CA ASN A 260 4.60 21.45 10.49
C ASN A 260 4.83 20.39 9.41
N VAL A 261 4.69 19.12 9.73
CA VAL A 261 4.90 17.99 8.83
C VAL A 261 3.58 17.28 8.64
N ASN A 262 3.21 17.01 7.40
CA ASN A 262 2.08 16.13 7.13
C ASN A 262 2.61 14.82 6.55
N PHE A 263 2.57 13.77 7.35
CA PHE A 263 3.10 12.46 6.97
C PHE A 263 1.99 11.47 6.61
N THR A 264 0.91 11.96 5.98
CA THR A 264 -0.22 11.11 5.57
C THR A 264 -0.35 10.92 4.07
N ALA A 265 0.45 11.62 3.25
CA ALA A 265 0.35 11.50 1.80
C ALA A 265 0.98 10.20 1.32
N ASP A 266 0.18 9.20 1.04
CA ASP A 266 0.63 7.88 0.65
C ASP A 266 -0.09 7.38 -0.61
N PHE A 267 0.37 6.23 -1.11
CA PHE A 267 -0.16 5.59 -2.30
C PHE A 267 -0.17 4.07 -2.12
N GLY A 268 -1.36 3.47 -2.16
CA GLY A 268 -1.52 2.04 -2.32
C GLY A 268 -1.52 1.66 -3.80
N VAL A 269 -0.74 0.65 -4.17
CA VAL A 269 -0.80 0.04 -5.52
C VAL A 269 -0.86 -1.48 -5.42
N TYR A 270 -1.57 -2.12 -6.34
CA TYR A 270 -1.68 -3.58 -6.38
C TYR A 270 -1.51 -4.11 -7.80
N LYS A 271 -1.08 -5.36 -7.96
CA LYS A 271 -0.83 -5.99 -9.27
C LYS A 271 -1.91 -7.06 -9.49
N PRO A 272 -2.90 -6.88 -10.36
CA PRO A 272 -3.93 -7.91 -10.58
C PRO A 272 -3.31 -9.20 -11.11
N LEU A 273 -3.86 -10.33 -10.66
CA LEU A 273 -3.54 -11.68 -11.09
C LEU A 273 -4.68 -12.25 -11.94
N ASN A 274 -4.37 -13.25 -12.77
CA ASN A 274 -5.35 -13.93 -13.61
C ASN A 274 -5.26 -15.44 -13.42
N LEU A 275 -6.39 -16.13 -13.55
CA LEU A 275 -6.52 -17.58 -13.37
C LEU A 275 -7.33 -18.20 -14.51
N GLY A 276 -6.76 -19.22 -15.16
CA GLY A 276 -7.36 -19.99 -16.24
C GLY A 276 -7.00 -21.48 -16.13
N ASN A 277 -7.28 -22.32 -17.11
CA ASN A 277 -7.36 -22.01 -18.54
C ASN A 277 -8.39 -22.87 -19.32
N ARG A 278 -8.38 -24.21 -19.36
CA ARG A 278 -9.12 -24.98 -20.39
C ARG A 278 -9.96 -26.12 -19.83
N VAL A 279 -11.07 -26.40 -20.52
CA VAL A 279 -11.88 -27.61 -20.35
C VAL A 279 -11.88 -28.41 -21.65
N TRP A 280 -11.50 -29.69 -21.61
CA TRP A 280 -11.38 -30.52 -22.80
C TRP A 280 -11.99 -31.92 -22.65
N LEU A 281 -12.17 -32.60 -23.78
CA LEU A 281 -12.61 -33.98 -23.86
C LEU A 281 -11.38 -34.91 -23.91
N ASP A 282 -11.07 -35.58 -22.80
CA ASP A 282 -9.99 -36.58 -22.66
C ASP A 282 -10.45 -37.91 -23.27
N ASN A 283 -10.32 -38.03 -24.59
CA ASN A 283 -10.71 -39.20 -25.37
C ASN A 283 -9.54 -39.86 -26.12
N GLY A 284 -8.31 -39.38 -25.90
CA GLY A 284 -7.08 -39.83 -26.53
C GLY A 284 -6.91 -39.37 -28.00
N ASP A 285 -7.74 -38.47 -28.50
CA ASP A 285 -7.66 -38.02 -29.89
C ASP A 285 -6.30 -37.33 -30.17
N GLY A 286 -5.69 -37.69 -31.30
CA GLY A 286 -4.39 -37.15 -31.69
C GLY A 286 -3.16 -37.92 -31.17
N GLY A 287 -3.36 -39.12 -30.61
CA GLY A 287 -2.29 -40.09 -30.35
C GLY A 287 -2.04 -40.40 -28.88
N GLY A 288 -2.92 -39.90 -28.02
CA GLY A 288 -2.96 -40.09 -26.58
C GLY A 288 -3.66 -41.36 -26.11
N GLY A 289 -3.77 -41.51 -24.79
CA GLY A 289 -4.61 -42.53 -24.17
C GLY A 289 -5.80 -41.86 -23.51
N ALA A 290 -7.03 -42.24 -23.86
CA ALA A 290 -8.22 -41.72 -23.19
C ALA A 290 -8.16 -41.96 -21.67
N ASN A 291 -8.66 -40.99 -20.91
CA ASN A 291 -8.66 -41.00 -19.45
C ASN A 291 -7.26 -41.09 -18.85
N ASN A 292 -6.32 -40.31 -19.38
CA ASN A 292 -4.99 -40.21 -18.82
C ASN A 292 -4.75 -38.88 -18.09
N GLY A 293 -5.76 -38.00 -18.05
CA GLY A 293 -5.70 -36.73 -17.34
C GLY A 293 -4.71 -35.76 -17.97
N ILE A 294 -4.31 -35.97 -19.22
CA ILE A 294 -3.39 -35.13 -19.97
C ILE A 294 -4.07 -34.72 -21.27
N MET A 295 -4.03 -33.43 -21.62
CA MET A 295 -4.51 -33.02 -22.93
C MET A 295 -3.55 -33.46 -24.04
N ASP A 296 -4.00 -34.44 -24.81
CA ASP A 296 -3.25 -35.04 -25.89
C ASP A 296 -3.60 -34.44 -27.26
N GLY A 297 -2.57 -34.27 -28.09
CA GLY A 297 -2.70 -34.11 -29.55
C GLY A 297 -3.84 -33.21 -30.04
N ALA A 298 -4.95 -33.84 -30.45
CA ALA A 298 -6.08 -33.20 -31.12
C ALA A 298 -7.37 -33.26 -30.29
N GLU A 299 -7.26 -33.53 -29.00
CA GLU A 299 -8.38 -33.49 -28.07
C GLU A 299 -9.07 -32.11 -28.09
N VAL A 300 -10.39 -32.17 -28.17
CA VAL A 300 -11.21 -30.98 -28.41
C VAL A 300 -11.59 -30.29 -27.11
N GLY A 301 -11.57 -28.97 -27.12
CA GLY A 301 -12.13 -28.18 -26.03
C GLY A 301 -13.66 -28.29 -25.96
N ILE A 302 -14.21 -28.15 -24.76
CA ILE A 302 -15.65 -28.17 -24.53
C ILE A 302 -16.15 -26.75 -24.26
N ALA A 303 -17.00 -26.26 -25.16
CA ALA A 303 -17.53 -24.90 -25.10
C ALA A 303 -18.75 -24.74 -24.19
N ASN A 304 -18.99 -23.51 -23.73
CA ASN A 304 -20.14 -23.09 -22.93
C ASN A 304 -20.23 -23.77 -21.55
N VAL A 305 -19.12 -24.28 -21.01
CA VAL A 305 -19.03 -24.81 -19.65
C VAL A 305 -19.04 -23.64 -18.69
N LEU A 306 -20.01 -23.60 -17.77
CA LEU A 306 -20.08 -22.60 -16.70
C LEU A 306 -19.04 -22.91 -15.62
N VAL A 307 -18.12 -21.98 -15.40
CA VAL A 307 -17.06 -22.07 -14.40
C VAL A 307 -17.29 -21.00 -13.34
N ARG A 308 -17.09 -21.34 -12.06
CA ARG A 308 -17.22 -20.45 -10.91
C ARG A 308 -15.90 -20.38 -10.15
N LEU A 309 -15.61 -19.22 -9.59
CA LEU A 309 -14.47 -19.05 -8.68
C LEU A 309 -14.96 -19.05 -7.24
N LEU A 310 -14.30 -19.86 -6.39
CA LEU A 310 -14.51 -19.89 -4.95
C LEU A 310 -13.22 -19.45 -4.24
N ASP A 311 -13.36 -18.95 -3.01
CA ASP A 311 -12.23 -18.74 -2.09
C ASP A 311 -11.67 -20.09 -1.60
N GLY A 312 -10.50 -20.07 -0.97
CA GLY A 312 -9.83 -21.26 -0.43
C GLY A 312 -10.63 -22.02 0.64
N THR A 313 -11.70 -21.42 1.17
CA THR A 313 -12.63 -22.08 2.11
C THR A 313 -13.88 -22.63 1.44
N GLY A 314 -14.06 -22.38 0.13
CA GLY A 314 -15.15 -22.87 -0.70
C GLY A 314 -16.36 -21.94 -0.81
N ASN A 315 -16.28 -20.67 -0.37
CA ASN A 315 -17.36 -19.70 -0.61
C ASN A 315 -17.20 -19.04 -1.98
N PRO A 316 -18.28 -18.58 -2.64
CA PRO A 316 -18.16 -17.85 -3.89
C PRO A 316 -17.36 -16.56 -3.74
N VAL A 317 -16.38 -16.35 -4.61
CA VAL A 317 -15.77 -15.03 -4.82
C VAL A 317 -16.82 -14.14 -5.47
N LEU A 318 -16.95 -12.89 -5.02
CA LEU A 318 -17.98 -11.97 -5.51
C LEU A 318 -17.37 -10.85 -6.36
N ASP A 319 -18.10 -10.41 -7.38
CA ASP A 319 -17.78 -9.21 -8.15
C ASP A 319 -18.13 -7.92 -7.38
N GLY A 320 -17.83 -6.76 -7.96
CA GLY A 320 -18.14 -5.46 -7.36
C GLY A 320 -19.64 -5.17 -7.14
N ASN A 321 -20.54 -6.01 -7.70
CA ASN A 321 -21.98 -5.94 -7.50
C ASN A 321 -22.48 -6.97 -6.46
N GLY A 322 -21.57 -7.70 -5.83
CA GLY A 322 -21.88 -8.76 -4.86
C GLY A 322 -22.41 -10.05 -5.49
N GLN A 323 -22.19 -10.28 -6.79
CA GLN A 323 -22.59 -11.51 -7.48
C GLN A 323 -21.42 -12.49 -7.58
N PRO A 324 -21.66 -13.81 -7.55
CA PRO A 324 -20.61 -14.81 -7.75
C PRO A 324 -19.84 -14.57 -9.06
N LEU A 325 -18.52 -14.59 -8.97
CA LEU A 325 -17.65 -14.48 -10.12
C LEU A 325 -17.74 -15.77 -10.93
N THR A 326 -18.18 -15.65 -12.17
CA THR A 326 -18.37 -16.76 -13.09
C THR A 326 -17.85 -16.40 -14.48
N THR A 327 -17.49 -17.43 -15.24
CA THR A 327 -17.11 -17.31 -16.65
C THR A 327 -17.63 -18.53 -17.41
N THR A 328 -17.55 -18.50 -18.73
CA THR A 328 -17.95 -19.63 -19.58
C THR A 328 -16.86 -19.95 -20.58
N THR A 329 -16.58 -21.23 -20.79
CA THR A 329 -15.57 -21.63 -21.76
C THR A 329 -15.93 -21.20 -23.19
N ASP A 330 -14.93 -20.77 -23.94
CA ASP A 330 -15.07 -20.41 -25.34
C ASP A 330 -15.18 -21.63 -26.28
N GLY A 331 -15.21 -21.41 -27.60
CA GLY A 331 -15.30 -22.47 -28.60
C GLY A 331 -14.14 -23.48 -28.60
N GLN A 332 -13.01 -23.15 -27.96
CA GLN A 332 -11.85 -24.01 -27.80
C GLN A 332 -11.70 -24.53 -26.36
N GLY A 333 -12.70 -24.28 -25.50
CA GLY A 333 -12.72 -24.76 -24.12
C GLY A 333 -12.05 -23.83 -23.13
N TYR A 334 -11.58 -22.63 -23.52
CA TYR A 334 -10.85 -21.77 -22.60
C TYR A 334 -11.76 -20.88 -21.75
N TYR A 335 -11.44 -20.77 -20.47
CA TYR A 335 -12.01 -19.86 -19.49
C TYR A 335 -10.91 -19.00 -18.86
N ASN A 336 -11.29 -17.88 -18.26
CA ASN A 336 -10.36 -16.98 -17.60
C ASN A 336 -11.10 -16.13 -16.55
N PHE A 337 -10.48 -15.97 -15.38
CA PHE A 337 -10.82 -15.01 -14.34
C PHE A 337 -9.71 -13.96 -14.29
N ASN A 338 -10.05 -12.70 -14.54
CA ASN A 338 -9.10 -11.60 -14.49
C ASN A 338 -9.28 -10.78 -13.21
N ASP A 339 -8.30 -9.94 -12.93
CA ASP A 339 -8.34 -8.92 -11.87
C ASP A 339 -8.51 -9.52 -10.47
N LEU A 340 -7.86 -10.66 -10.24
CA LEU A 340 -7.81 -11.33 -8.95
C LEU A 340 -6.73 -10.73 -8.06
N LEU A 341 -6.99 -10.75 -6.75
CA LEU A 341 -5.99 -10.43 -5.74
C LEU A 341 -5.22 -11.71 -5.37
N PRO A 342 -4.00 -11.61 -4.80
CA PRO A 342 -3.35 -12.72 -4.13
C PRO A 342 -4.29 -13.39 -3.12
N GLY A 343 -4.21 -14.70 -3.03
CA GLY A 343 -5.04 -15.47 -2.12
C GLY A 343 -5.27 -16.90 -2.58
N ASP A 344 -6.02 -17.63 -1.76
CA ASP A 344 -6.38 -19.01 -2.04
C ASP A 344 -7.72 -19.07 -2.79
N TYR A 345 -7.76 -19.87 -3.85
CA TYR A 345 -8.90 -20.03 -4.72
C TYR A 345 -9.17 -21.50 -5.03
N ILE A 346 -10.41 -21.77 -5.45
CA ILE A 346 -10.83 -23.06 -6.00
C ILE A 346 -11.63 -22.77 -7.27
N VAL A 347 -11.27 -23.42 -8.38
CA VAL A 347 -12.08 -23.38 -9.60
C VAL A 347 -13.13 -24.48 -9.53
N LEU A 348 -14.39 -24.12 -9.76
CA LEU A 348 -15.53 -25.04 -9.77
C LEU A 348 -16.18 -25.09 -11.15
N ILE A 349 -16.15 -26.26 -11.77
CA ILE A 349 -17.02 -26.62 -12.89
C ILE A 349 -18.42 -26.88 -12.33
N ASP A 350 -19.35 -25.98 -12.65
CA ASP A 350 -20.66 -25.96 -12.00
C ASP A 350 -21.48 -27.24 -12.25
N ALA A 351 -22.22 -27.68 -11.22
CA ALA A 351 -23.06 -28.89 -11.28
C ALA A 351 -24.09 -28.83 -12.41
N SER A 352 -24.58 -27.65 -12.79
CA SER A 352 -25.55 -27.49 -13.88
C SER A 352 -25.00 -27.92 -15.25
N ASN A 353 -23.68 -27.94 -15.43
CA ASN A 353 -23.05 -28.42 -16.66
C ASN A 353 -23.32 -29.92 -16.92
N PHE A 354 -23.54 -30.70 -15.86
CA PHE A 354 -23.76 -32.15 -15.93
C PHE A 354 -25.24 -32.53 -15.96
N ALA A 355 -26.15 -31.56 -15.83
CA ALA A 355 -27.58 -31.78 -15.98
C ALA A 355 -27.93 -32.21 -17.42
N PRO A 356 -29.10 -32.84 -17.66
CA PRO A 356 -29.50 -33.20 -19.01
C PRO A 356 -29.44 -32.02 -19.98
N ASN A 357 -28.76 -32.20 -21.12
CA ASN A 357 -28.46 -31.19 -22.15
C ASN A 357 -27.44 -30.10 -21.74
N GLY A 358 -26.81 -30.21 -20.57
CA GLY A 358 -25.64 -29.41 -20.24
C GLY A 358 -24.41 -29.85 -21.06
N PRO A 359 -23.39 -28.99 -21.19
CA PRO A 359 -22.20 -29.25 -22.00
C PRO A 359 -21.38 -30.47 -21.53
N LEU A 360 -21.52 -30.89 -20.26
CA LEU A 360 -20.83 -32.03 -19.67
C LEU A 360 -21.78 -33.18 -19.32
N ALA A 361 -22.98 -33.21 -19.90
CA ALA A 361 -23.96 -34.24 -19.61
C ALA A 361 -23.43 -35.66 -19.91
N GLY A 362 -23.34 -36.49 -18.87
CA GLY A 362 -22.84 -37.87 -18.98
C GLY A 362 -21.31 -38.01 -18.98
N LEU A 363 -20.59 -36.91 -18.74
CA LEU A 363 -19.13 -36.94 -18.58
C LEU A 363 -18.73 -36.97 -17.09
N ASN A 364 -17.55 -37.50 -16.82
CA ASN A 364 -16.88 -37.45 -15.52
C ASN A 364 -15.52 -36.76 -15.68
N SER A 365 -14.92 -36.27 -14.58
CA SER A 365 -13.51 -35.84 -14.64
C SER A 365 -12.61 -37.03 -14.97
N SER A 366 -11.45 -36.73 -15.51
CA SER A 366 -10.49 -37.72 -15.95
C SER A 366 -9.60 -38.18 -14.81
N ASP A 367 -8.82 -39.22 -15.05
CA ASP A 367 -7.83 -39.73 -14.11
C ASP A 367 -6.44 -39.72 -14.76
N PRO A 368 -5.36 -39.45 -14.00
CA PRO A 368 -5.37 -39.11 -12.58
C PRO A 368 -5.71 -37.63 -12.34
N THR A 369 -6.44 -37.36 -11.25
CA THR A 369 -6.55 -36.01 -10.69
C THR A 369 -5.18 -35.50 -10.24
N GLU A 370 -4.82 -34.27 -10.61
CA GLU A 370 -3.66 -33.56 -10.07
C GLU A 370 -3.79 -33.40 -8.54
N VAL A 371 -2.75 -33.80 -7.82
CA VAL A 371 -2.76 -33.82 -6.36
C VAL A 371 -2.45 -32.44 -5.79
N ASP A 372 -1.62 -31.66 -6.48
CA ASP A 372 -1.23 -30.32 -6.07
C ASP A 372 -1.32 -29.35 -7.26
N PRO A 373 -2.42 -28.56 -7.36
CA PRO A 373 -2.54 -27.52 -8.38
C PRO A 373 -1.43 -26.47 -8.36
N ASN A 374 -0.71 -26.31 -7.23
CA ASN A 374 0.43 -25.38 -7.10
C ASN A 374 1.77 -26.01 -7.50
N ALA A 375 1.75 -27.26 -7.99
CA ALA A 375 2.87 -27.83 -8.72
C ALA A 375 2.96 -27.29 -10.15
N ASP A 376 1.98 -26.47 -10.57
CA ASP A 376 1.95 -25.72 -11.81
C ASP A 376 2.16 -26.62 -13.04
N GLY A 377 1.61 -27.83 -12.97
CA GLY A 377 1.54 -28.74 -14.11
C GLY A 377 0.58 -28.18 -15.13
N ASP A 378 1.06 -27.91 -16.35
CA ASP A 378 0.22 -27.49 -17.47
C ASP A 378 -0.29 -28.73 -18.23
N ILE A 379 -1.45 -28.62 -18.90
CA ILE A 379 -2.04 -29.67 -19.74
C ILE A 379 -2.44 -30.91 -18.91
N ASN A 380 -2.73 -30.77 -17.61
CA ASN A 380 -3.16 -31.87 -16.74
C ASN A 380 -4.53 -31.61 -16.07
N ASP A 381 -5.25 -32.69 -15.72
CA ASP A 381 -6.58 -32.57 -15.13
C ASP A 381 -6.49 -32.18 -13.64
N ASN A 382 -6.95 -30.98 -13.32
CA ASN A 382 -7.07 -30.50 -11.94
C ASN A 382 -8.39 -30.91 -11.28
N GLY A 383 -9.30 -31.56 -11.99
CA GLY A 383 -10.61 -31.94 -11.51
C GLY A 383 -10.60 -33.06 -10.47
N ILE A 384 -11.07 -32.75 -9.26
CA ILE A 384 -11.30 -33.74 -8.21
C ILE A 384 -12.51 -34.59 -8.56
N ASN A 385 -12.25 -35.88 -8.79
CA ASN A 385 -13.28 -36.86 -9.12
C ASN A 385 -14.38 -36.96 -8.05
N THR A 386 -15.64 -36.90 -8.50
CA THR A 386 -16.84 -37.12 -7.67
C THR A 386 -17.77 -38.13 -8.32
N ALA A 387 -18.46 -38.91 -7.49
CA ALA A 387 -19.49 -39.85 -7.97
C ALA A 387 -20.79 -39.15 -8.39
N THR A 388 -20.96 -37.87 -8.04
CA THR A 388 -22.20 -37.11 -8.22
C THR A 388 -21.96 -35.70 -8.79
N PRO A 389 -21.30 -35.56 -9.97
CA PRO A 389 -20.95 -34.25 -10.54
C PRO A 389 -22.16 -33.37 -10.85
N ALA A 390 -23.33 -33.97 -11.15
CA ALA A 390 -24.58 -33.23 -11.35
C ALA A 390 -25.19 -32.63 -10.07
N VAL A 391 -24.64 -32.96 -8.89
CA VAL A 391 -25.03 -32.39 -7.60
C VAL A 391 -23.93 -31.51 -7.05
N ASP A 392 -22.69 -32.00 -7.08
CA ASP A 392 -21.57 -31.37 -6.38
C ASP A 392 -20.72 -30.47 -7.31
N GLY A 393 -20.85 -30.61 -8.62
CA GLY A 393 -19.89 -30.09 -9.59
C GLY A 393 -18.54 -30.83 -9.51
N VAL A 394 -17.55 -30.34 -10.26
CA VAL A 394 -16.16 -30.82 -10.19
C VAL A 394 -15.28 -29.63 -9.85
N ARG A 395 -14.43 -29.77 -8.83
CA ARG A 395 -13.60 -28.67 -8.32
C ARG A 395 -12.12 -29.00 -8.41
N SER A 396 -11.28 -27.98 -8.48
CA SER A 396 -9.84 -28.11 -8.26
C SER A 396 -9.51 -28.38 -6.78
N GLY A 397 -8.24 -28.66 -6.50
CA GLY A 397 -7.64 -28.37 -5.19
C GLY A 397 -7.57 -26.87 -4.90
N VAL A 398 -6.97 -26.51 -3.77
CA VAL A 398 -6.72 -25.09 -3.44
C VAL A 398 -5.52 -24.60 -4.25
N ILE A 399 -5.73 -23.50 -4.96
CA ILE A 399 -4.74 -22.79 -5.78
C ILE A 399 -4.38 -21.51 -5.03
N THR A 400 -3.10 -21.30 -4.74
CA THR A 400 -2.62 -20.11 -4.04
C THR A 400 -1.99 -19.17 -5.06
N LEU A 401 -2.67 -18.05 -5.33
CA LEU A 401 -2.15 -16.98 -6.16
C LEU A 401 -1.29 -16.02 -5.35
N THR A 402 -0.10 -15.69 -5.86
CA THR A 402 0.89 -14.83 -5.24
C THR A 402 1.55 -13.90 -6.27
N TYR A 403 2.12 -12.79 -5.81
CA TYR A 403 2.86 -11.90 -6.70
C TYR A 403 4.22 -12.49 -7.08
N ASP A 404 4.57 -12.30 -8.36
CA ASP A 404 5.88 -12.59 -8.95
C ASP A 404 6.33 -14.07 -8.81
N ASN A 405 5.38 -14.96 -8.57
CA ASN A 405 5.64 -16.39 -8.35
C ASN A 405 4.57 -17.29 -9.00
N GLU A 406 3.78 -16.75 -9.94
CA GLU A 406 2.94 -17.56 -10.83
C GLU A 406 3.78 -18.23 -11.93
N PRO A 407 3.28 -19.31 -12.56
CA PRO A 407 4.01 -20.04 -13.58
C PRO A 407 4.44 -19.16 -14.77
N ILE A 408 5.57 -19.51 -15.39
CA ILE A 408 6.15 -18.77 -16.53
C ILE A 408 6.56 -19.68 -17.70
N ASN A 409 6.18 -20.94 -17.67
CA ASN A 409 6.57 -21.96 -18.63
C ASN A 409 5.38 -22.72 -19.21
N GLU A 410 4.18 -22.15 -19.08
CA GLU A 410 2.97 -22.66 -19.69
C GLU A 410 3.10 -22.65 -21.21
N VAL A 411 2.58 -23.70 -21.81
CA VAL A 411 2.52 -23.94 -23.24
C VAL A 411 1.09 -23.82 -23.76
N ASP A 412 0.07 -24.04 -22.93
CA ASP A 412 -1.33 -23.77 -23.27
C ASP A 412 -1.83 -22.42 -22.73
N LEU A 413 -1.60 -21.37 -23.53
CA LEU A 413 -1.82 -19.97 -23.12
C LEU A 413 -3.26 -19.44 -23.28
N GLY A 414 -4.21 -20.24 -23.79
CA GLY A 414 -5.58 -19.79 -24.04
C GLY A 414 -5.75 -18.73 -25.15
N PRO A 415 -6.90 -18.03 -25.23
CA PRO A 415 -7.21 -17.09 -26.30
C PRO A 415 -6.35 -15.81 -26.24
N VAL A 416 -6.18 -15.15 -27.40
CA VAL A 416 -5.30 -13.99 -27.58
C VAL A 416 -5.65 -12.84 -26.61
N GLY A 417 -4.84 -12.65 -25.56
CA GLY A 417 -5.05 -11.64 -24.53
C GLY A 417 -4.48 -12.02 -23.15
N SER A 418 -4.46 -13.32 -22.84
CA SER A 418 -3.66 -13.95 -21.76
C SER A 418 -2.19 -14.12 -22.15
N ALA A 419 -1.74 -13.37 -23.16
CA ALA A 419 -0.58 -13.69 -23.99
C ALA A 419 0.73 -13.16 -23.40
N GLN A 420 1.24 -13.83 -22.37
CA GLN A 420 2.63 -14.27 -22.23
C GLN A 420 2.71 -15.06 -20.91
N PRO A 421 3.56 -16.10 -20.82
CA PRO A 421 3.99 -16.61 -19.54
C PRO A 421 4.53 -15.43 -18.73
N ALA A 422 3.81 -15.09 -17.67
CA ALA A 422 4.06 -13.93 -16.86
C ALA A 422 3.67 -14.34 -15.45
N ASP A 423 4.48 -13.91 -14.49
CA ASP A 423 4.31 -14.15 -13.07
C ASP A 423 3.05 -13.49 -12.45
N THR A 424 2.08 -13.12 -13.29
CA THR A 424 0.75 -12.62 -12.94
C THR A 424 -0.38 -13.50 -13.45
N ASN A 425 -0.08 -14.54 -14.23
CA ASN A 425 -1.09 -15.41 -14.83
C ASN A 425 -0.82 -16.83 -14.37
N ASN A 426 -1.82 -17.48 -13.81
CA ASN A 426 -1.80 -18.92 -13.60
C ASN A 426 -2.70 -19.58 -14.65
N LEU A 427 -2.09 -20.12 -15.70
CA LEU A 427 -2.80 -20.74 -16.82
C LEU A 427 -2.71 -22.27 -16.79
N THR A 428 -2.45 -22.87 -15.63
CA THR A 428 -2.22 -24.33 -15.50
C THR A 428 -3.42 -25.07 -14.91
N ILE A 429 -4.55 -24.40 -14.68
CA ILE A 429 -5.74 -25.03 -14.10
C ILE A 429 -6.66 -25.52 -15.21
N ASP A 430 -6.34 -26.66 -15.79
CA ASP A 430 -7.16 -27.34 -16.78
C ASP A 430 -8.12 -28.38 -16.16
N PHE A 431 -9.20 -28.72 -16.88
CA PHE A 431 -10.12 -29.80 -16.52
C PHE A 431 -10.41 -30.75 -17.69
N GLY A 432 -10.04 -32.02 -17.51
CA GLY A 432 -10.22 -33.07 -18.51
C GLY A 432 -11.48 -33.88 -18.23
N PHE A 433 -12.33 -34.08 -19.22
CA PHE A 433 -13.54 -34.88 -19.07
C PHE A 433 -13.61 -36.04 -20.04
N LEU A 434 -14.06 -37.20 -19.57
CA LEU A 434 -14.34 -38.35 -20.42
C LEU A 434 -15.80 -38.77 -20.38
N ILE A 435 -16.21 -39.50 -21.39
CA ILE A 435 -17.48 -40.24 -21.36
C ILE A 435 -17.36 -41.34 -20.31
N ALA A 436 -18.25 -41.34 -19.32
CA ALA A 436 -18.35 -42.41 -18.34
C ALA A 436 -18.44 -43.76 -19.08
N PRO A 437 -17.56 -44.75 -18.80
CA PRO A 437 -17.67 -46.05 -19.43
C PRO A 437 -19.06 -46.61 -19.12
N LEU A 438 -19.84 -46.87 -20.18
CA LEU A 438 -21.12 -47.57 -20.05
C LEU A 438 -20.86 -48.83 -19.22
N ALA A 439 -21.49 -48.92 -18.04
CA ALA A 439 -21.51 -50.17 -17.31
C ALA A 439 -22.04 -51.22 -18.27
N LEU A 440 -21.17 -52.15 -18.70
CA LEU A 440 -21.60 -53.27 -19.50
C LEU A 440 -22.72 -53.95 -18.70
N PRO A 441 -23.92 -54.16 -19.28
CA PRO A 441 -24.93 -54.95 -18.61
C PRO A 441 -24.28 -56.28 -18.21
N PRO A 442 -24.59 -56.84 -17.02
CA PRO A 442 -24.03 -58.13 -16.61
C PRO A 442 -24.20 -59.11 -17.77
N THR A 443 -23.07 -59.60 -18.28
CA THR A 443 -23.02 -60.41 -19.49
C THR A 443 -23.64 -61.77 -19.19
N ASP A 444 -24.95 -61.90 -19.38
CA ASP A 444 -25.62 -63.21 -19.38
C ASP A 444 -25.58 -63.89 -20.77
N GLU A 445 -24.95 -63.29 -21.79
CA GLU A 445 -24.86 -63.88 -23.13
C GLU A 445 -23.47 -63.71 -23.76
N PRO A 446 -22.65 -64.78 -23.89
CA PRO A 446 -21.24 -64.68 -24.27
C PRO A 446 -20.95 -64.28 -25.73
N ASN A 447 -21.93 -63.92 -26.57
CA ASN A 447 -21.70 -63.72 -28.02
C ASN A 447 -22.63 -62.69 -28.72
N ALA A 448 -23.22 -61.72 -28.01
CA ALA A 448 -23.97 -60.65 -28.70
C ALA A 448 -23.01 -59.57 -29.25
N PRO A 449 -23.14 -59.15 -30.53
CA PRO A 449 -22.32 -58.05 -31.06
C PRO A 449 -22.64 -56.74 -30.34
N VAL A 450 -21.60 -56.13 -29.76
CA VAL A 450 -21.68 -54.81 -29.11
C VAL A 450 -22.01 -53.76 -30.19
N ARG A 451 -23.20 -53.17 -30.12
CA ARG A 451 -23.54 -51.96 -30.89
C ARG A 451 -23.21 -50.75 -30.03
N VAL A 452 -22.11 -50.07 -30.35
CA VAL A 452 -21.81 -48.74 -29.81
C VAL A 452 -22.80 -47.76 -30.43
N TYR A 453 -23.73 -47.25 -29.63
CA TYR A 453 -24.57 -46.13 -30.02
C TYR A 453 -23.88 -44.85 -29.56
N LEU A 454 -23.25 -44.14 -30.49
CA LEU A 454 -22.85 -42.75 -30.27
C LEU A 454 -24.14 -41.92 -30.18
N PRO A 455 -24.36 -41.12 -29.11
CA PRO A 455 -25.48 -40.18 -29.07
C PRO A 455 -25.30 -39.13 -30.18
N ALA A 456 -26.38 -38.83 -30.88
CA ALA A 456 -26.40 -37.99 -32.09
C ALA A 456 -26.26 -36.48 -31.81
N VAL A 457 -25.49 -36.07 -30.80
CA VAL A 457 -25.32 -34.66 -30.44
C VAL A 457 -23.83 -34.33 -30.30
N MET A 458 -23.08 -34.57 -31.37
CA MET A 458 -21.82 -33.86 -31.68
C MET A 458 -21.63 -33.89 -33.19
N GLN A 459 -22.25 -32.92 -33.87
CA GLN A 459 -21.87 -32.41 -35.20
C GLN A 459 -21.91 -30.90 -35.16
#